data_AF-A0A524IU43-F1
#
_entry.id   AF-A0A524IU43-F1
#
_cell.length_a   1.000
_cell.length_b   1.000
_cell.length_c   1.000
_cell.angle_alpha   90.00
_cell.angle_beta   90.00
_cell.angle_gamma   90.00
#
_symmetry.space_group_name_H-M   'P 1'
#
loop_
_entity.id
_entity.type
_entity.pdbx_description
1 polymer ?
#
loop_
_entity_poly.entity_id
_entity_poly.type
_entity_poly.pdbx_seq_one_letter_code
_entity_poly.pdbx_strand_id
1 'polypeptide(L)'
;MIAVTEKISDKLENPGLLFEWGLKSLLFAAFFELVLYRLVSRLGMHLGKLAEKYEAVRIGFRTLSSLGFVLLNMTAILVFLILGILLIQKMRTKLWVGQWDKVVIPLVALLVACTVGYLFFPPAMLGSVVYNILAFGILVFLLVEYWGTHRLWSQRLMVGTFFLGITGWLYYQTMSTSYGLLNILDVPPLVHEVNRLGEALMVLSSILVFWAYGSTSFVTKNKSQRKWGLTLLISGGGVFLLLLFMDYFLSLWSPATALEVRKAGEGIGWIFQMGMGYTFYLPFAFYVAGFTCWAYTVIKLVLIGRLAGYGLGLMFMAGYALQLSHLTLMVVLGLMLLNIDKRGSLGRLRKKIHDEPLYQPIRPVYGEQTP
;
A
#
# COMPACT_ATOMS: atom_id res chain seq x y z
N MET A 1 4.39 6.64 44.85
CA MET A 1 3.35 6.80 43.81
C MET A 1 3.88 7.31 42.48
N ILE A 2 4.96 8.09 42.41
CA ILE A 2 5.49 8.67 41.16
C ILE A 2 6.16 7.62 40.23
N ALA A 3 6.88 6.64 40.80
CA ALA A 3 7.56 5.59 40.02
C ALA A 3 6.60 4.57 39.34
N VAL A 4 5.34 4.48 39.79
CA VAL A 4 4.33 3.60 39.17
C VAL A 4 3.72 4.28 37.94
N THR A 5 3.57 5.60 37.97
CA THR A 5 3.09 6.40 36.83
C THR A 5 4.10 6.45 35.69
N GLU A 6 5.41 6.56 35.97
CA GLU A 6 6.47 6.49 34.95
C GLU A 6 6.55 5.11 34.29
N LYS A 7 6.50 4.02 35.07
CA LYS A 7 6.50 2.65 34.52
C LYS A 7 5.29 2.35 33.64
N ILE A 8 4.14 2.96 33.92
CA ILE A 8 2.94 2.84 33.08
C ILE A 8 3.10 3.70 31.81
N SER A 9 3.72 4.89 31.91
CA SER A 9 4.02 5.76 30.76
C SER A 9 4.98 5.08 29.76
N ASP A 10 6.10 4.51 30.23
CA ASP A 10 7.08 3.80 29.38
C ASP A 10 6.50 2.56 28.69
N LYS A 11 5.56 1.88 29.36
CA LYS A 11 4.85 0.72 28.80
C LYS A 11 3.79 1.15 27.76
N LEU A 12 3.31 2.39 27.83
CA LEU A 12 2.37 2.98 26.87
C LEU A 12 3.05 3.65 25.67
N GLU A 13 4.31 4.07 25.78
CA GLU A 13 5.04 4.76 24.71
C GLU A 13 5.69 3.82 23.68
N ASN A 14 5.85 2.54 24.01
CA ASN A 14 6.26 1.55 23.03
C ASN A 14 5.09 1.26 22.07
N PRO A 15 5.29 1.30 20.73
CA PRO A 15 4.33 0.71 19.82
C PRO A 15 4.17 -0.76 20.23
N GLY A 16 3.04 -1.06 20.87
CA GLY A 16 2.85 -2.35 21.54
C GLY A 16 3.13 -3.50 20.58
N LEU A 17 3.66 -4.61 21.08
CA LEU A 17 3.87 -5.84 20.31
C LEU A 17 2.65 -6.19 19.44
N LEU A 18 1.44 -5.93 19.95
CA LEU A 18 0.17 -6.09 19.23
C LEU A 18 0.08 -5.29 17.92
N PHE A 19 0.64 -4.08 17.84
CA PHE A 19 0.66 -3.27 16.64
C PHE A 19 1.60 -3.84 15.57
N GLU A 20 2.80 -4.29 15.96
CA GLU A 20 3.74 -4.89 15.01
C GLU A 20 3.24 -6.25 14.50
N TRP A 21 2.76 -7.12 15.41
CA TRP A 21 2.16 -8.40 15.02
C TRP A 21 0.87 -8.20 14.22
N GLY A 22 0.08 -7.18 14.56
CA GLY A 22 -1.09 -6.76 13.80
C GLY A 22 -0.72 -6.38 12.36
N LEU A 23 0.29 -5.53 12.16
CA LEU A 23 0.75 -5.13 10.82
C LEU A 23 1.28 -6.31 10.00
N LYS A 24 2.05 -7.22 10.61
CA LYS A 24 2.53 -8.43 9.94
C LYS A 24 1.38 -9.35 9.55
N SER A 25 0.44 -9.57 10.46
CA SER A 25 -0.76 -10.38 10.22
C SER A 25 -1.63 -9.76 9.13
N LEU A 26 -1.82 -8.44 9.14
CA LEU A 26 -2.55 -7.72 8.10
C LEU A 26 -1.87 -7.85 6.74
N LEU A 27 -0.55 -7.68 6.67
CA LEU A 27 0.20 -7.81 5.43
C LEU A 27 0.08 -9.24 4.85
N PHE A 28 0.15 -10.24 5.71
CA PHE A 28 -0.05 -11.64 5.32
C PHE A 28 -1.49 -11.90 4.85
N ALA A 29 -2.49 -11.48 5.63
CA ALA A 29 -3.90 -11.66 5.30
C ALA A 29 -4.26 -10.96 3.98
N ALA A 30 -3.80 -9.73 3.78
CA ALA A 30 -4.02 -8.97 2.55
C ALA A 30 -3.37 -9.64 1.33
N PHE A 31 -2.16 -10.21 1.49
CA PHE A 31 -1.50 -10.92 0.40
C PHE A 31 -2.27 -12.18 0.01
N PHE A 32 -2.68 -12.98 1.00
CA PHE A 32 -3.47 -14.20 0.74
C PHE A 32 -4.89 -13.89 0.27
N GLU A 33 -5.49 -12.79 0.69
CA GLU A 33 -6.75 -12.29 0.13
C GLU A 33 -6.58 -11.96 -1.35
N LEU A 34 -5.56 -11.19 -1.72
CA LEU A 34 -5.27 -10.86 -3.11
C LEU A 34 -5.12 -12.15 -3.95
N VAL A 35 -4.37 -13.14 -3.46
CA VAL A 35 -4.12 -14.39 -4.19
C VAL A 35 -5.35 -15.30 -4.21
N LEU A 36 -5.93 -15.64 -3.06
CA LEU A 36 -6.98 -16.66 -2.96
C LEU A 36 -8.38 -16.11 -3.23
N TYR A 37 -8.65 -14.86 -2.89
CA TYR A 37 -9.93 -14.25 -3.20
C TYR A 37 -9.91 -13.68 -4.61
N ARG A 38 -9.09 -12.66 -4.89
CA ARG A 38 -9.20 -11.93 -6.17
C ARG A 38 -8.71 -12.74 -7.37
N LEU A 39 -7.57 -13.42 -7.26
CA LEU A 39 -7.04 -14.19 -8.40
C LEU A 39 -7.81 -15.49 -8.58
N VAL A 40 -7.91 -16.32 -7.54
CA VAL A 40 -8.52 -17.66 -7.68
C VAL A 40 -10.03 -17.61 -7.92
N SER A 41 -10.78 -16.68 -7.30
CA SER A 41 -12.22 -16.55 -7.55
C SER A 41 -12.51 -16.19 -9.01
N ARG A 42 -11.69 -15.32 -9.63
CA ARG A 42 -11.83 -15.00 -11.06
C ARG A 42 -11.27 -16.08 -11.98
N LEU A 43 -10.24 -16.82 -11.55
CA LEU A 43 -9.77 -18.03 -12.25
C LEU A 43 -10.93 -19.04 -12.39
N GLY A 44 -11.73 -19.20 -11.33
CA GLY A 44 -12.94 -20.01 -11.34
C GLY A 44 -13.96 -19.61 -12.42
N MET A 45 -14.09 -18.30 -12.74
CA MET A 45 -14.98 -17.84 -13.82
C MET A 45 -14.48 -18.23 -15.21
N HIS A 46 -13.16 -18.26 -15.43
CA HIS A 46 -12.56 -18.67 -16.71
C HIS A 46 -12.46 -20.20 -16.86
N LEU A 47 -12.32 -20.93 -15.76
CA LEU A 47 -12.27 -22.39 -15.73
C LEU A 47 -13.61 -23.06 -15.46
N GLY A 48 -14.73 -22.33 -15.53
CA GLY A 48 -16.08 -22.89 -15.32
C GLY A 48 -16.34 -24.16 -16.15
N LYS A 49 -15.90 -24.17 -17.41
CA LYS A 49 -16.02 -25.33 -18.31
C LYS A 49 -15.20 -26.56 -17.89
N LEU A 50 -14.08 -26.35 -17.18
CA LEU A 50 -13.24 -27.43 -16.63
C LEU A 50 -13.75 -27.89 -15.26
N ALA A 51 -14.33 -26.99 -14.48
CA ALA A 51 -14.96 -27.30 -13.19
C ALA A 51 -16.25 -28.13 -13.34
N GLU A 52 -16.99 -27.97 -14.44
CA GLU A 52 -18.12 -28.83 -14.79
C GLU A 52 -17.69 -30.26 -15.15
N LYS A 53 -16.48 -30.40 -15.71
CA LYS A 53 -15.97 -31.69 -16.20
C LYS A 53 -15.23 -32.51 -15.13
N TYR A 54 -14.67 -31.85 -14.11
CA TYR A 54 -13.89 -32.50 -13.05
C TYR A 54 -14.35 -32.06 -11.66
N GLU A 55 -14.96 -32.97 -10.90
CA GLU A 55 -15.50 -32.69 -9.56
C GLU A 55 -14.42 -32.28 -8.54
N ALA A 56 -13.21 -32.84 -8.66
CA ALA A 56 -12.05 -32.45 -7.85
C ALA A 56 -11.67 -30.96 -8.04
N VAL A 57 -11.79 -30.45 -9.27
CA VAL A 57 -11.51 -29.04 -9.60
C VAL A 57 -12.57 -28.14 -8.97
N ARG A 58 -13.84 -28.56 -9.00
CA ARG A 58 -14.95 -27.83 -8.37
C ARG A 58 -14.78 -27.72 -6.85
N ILE A 59 -14.45 -28.82 -6.17
CA ILE A 59 -14.22 -28.84 -4.72
C ILE A 59 -12.99 -27.97 -4.35
N GLY A 60 -11.92 -28.06 -5.14
CA GLY A 60 -10.74 -27.20 -5.00
C GLY A 60 -11.10 -25.72 -5.08
N PHE A 61 -11.75 -25.28 -6.16
CA PHE A 61 -12.14 -23.88 -6.32
C PHE A 61 -13.07 -23.38 -5.23
N ARG A 62 -14.05 -24.19 -4.82
CA ARG A 62 -14.97 -23.83 -3.74
C ARG A 62 -14.23 -23.63 -2.41
N THR A 63 -13.26 -24.48 -2.11
CA THR A 63 -12.45 -24.41 -0.89
C THR A 63 -11.49 -23.22 -0.92
N LEU A 64 -10.81 -22.97 -2.03
CA LEU A 64 -9.94 -21.79 -2.16
C LEU A 64 -10.75 -20.49 -2.11
N SER A 65 -11.92 -20.43 -2.74
CA SER A 65 -12.79 -19.25 -2.71
C SER A 65 -13.38 -18.99 -1.33
N SER A 66 -13.72 -20.03 -0.56
CA SER A 66 -14.21 -19.85 0.82
C SER A 66 -13.10 -19.36 1.75
N LEU A 67 -11.87 -19.91 1.62
CA LEU A 67 -10.69 -19.41 2.32
C LEU A 67 -10.41 -17.95 1.95
N GLY A 68 -10.48 -17.61 0.66
CA GLY A 68 -10.34 -16.23 0.19
C GLY A 68 -11.37 -15.28 0.82
N PHE A 69 -12.63 -15.70 0.92
CA PHE A 69 -13.68 -14.90 1.56
C PHE A 69 -13.42 -14.68 3.07
N VAL A 70 -12.96 -15.71 3.78
CA VAL A 70 -12.56 -15.59 5.19
C VAL A 70 -11.40 -14.60 5.34
N LEU A 71 -10.41 -14.67 4.45
CA LEU A 71 -9.26 -13.76 4.44
C LEU A 71 -9.65 -12.32 4.11
N LEU A 72 -10.63 -12.10 3.24
CA LEU A 72 -11.19 -10.78 2.98
C LEU A 72 -11.78 -10.16 4.24
N ASN A 73 -12.61 -10.92 4.96
CA ASN A 73 -13.20 -10.44 6.21
C ASN A 73 -12.14 -10.19 7.29
N MET A 74 -11.18 -11.11 7.43
CA MET A 74 -10.05 -10.96 8.35
C MET A 74 -9.23 -9.71 8.03
N THR A 75 -8.93 -9.46 6.75
CA THR A 75 -8.21 -8.28 6.29
C THR A 75 -8.99 -7.02 6.64
N ALA A 76 -10.29 -6.96 6.33
CA ALA A 76 -11.13 -5.82 6.66
C ALA A 76 -11.11 -5.51 8.18
N ILE A 77 -11.33 -6.52 9.03
CA ILE A 77 -11.32 -6.37 10.49
C ILE A 77 -9.95 -5.88 10.98
N LEU A 78 -8.86 -6.47 10.49
CA LEU A 78 -7.51 -6.07 10.87
C LEU A 78 -7.18 -4.63 10.45
N VAL A 79 -7.59 -4.20 9.25
CA VAL A 79 -7.42 -2.81 8.79
C VAL A 79 -8.15 -1.85 9.74
N PHE A 80 -9.41 -2.13 10.08
CA PHE A 80 -10.18 -1.31 11.01
C PHE A 80 -9.52 -1.25 12.39
N LEU A 81 -9.10 -2.39 12.93
CA LEU A 81 -8.48 -2.49 14.24
C LEU A 81 -7.15 -1.71 14.29
N ILE A 82 -6.30 -1.87 13.28
CA ILE A 82 -4.99 -1.20 13.22
C ILE A 82 -5.16 0.31 13.01
N LEU A 83 -6.08 0.73 12.14
CA LEU A 83 -6.42 2.15 11.98
C LEU A 83 -6.94 2.73 13.29
N GLY A 84 -7.83 2.04 14.01
CA GLY A 84 -8.33 2.47 15.31
C GLY A 84 -7.22 2.64 16.35
N ILE A 85 -6.31 1.65 16.45
CA ILE A 85 -5.14 1.74 17.34
C ILE A 85 -4.27 2.94 16.95
N LEU A 86 -3.99 3.14 15.65
CA LEU A 86 -3.15 4.22 15.16
C LEU A 86 -3.78 5.60 15.46
N LEU A 87 -5.08 5.76 15.27
CA LEU A 87 -5.80 6.99 15.63
C LEU A 87 -5.71 7.28 17.13
N ILE A 88 -5.96 6.27 17.99
CA ILE A 88 -5.85 6.42 19.45
C ILE A 88 -4.42 6.80 19.85
N GLN A 89 -3.41 6.17 19.24
CA GLN A 89 -2.00 6.48 19.50
C GLN A 89 -1.64 7.90 19.04
N LYS A 90 -2.10 8.34 17.86
CA LYS A 90 -1.91 9.72 17.40
C LYS A 90 -2.58 10.75 18.31
N MET A 91 -3.73 10.42 18.92
CA MET A 91 -4.40 11.30 19.88
C MET A 91 -3.69 11.36 21.23
N ARG A 92 -3.11 10.24 21.70
CA ARG A 92 -2.53 10.13 23.06
C ARG A 92 -1.04 10.46 23.13
N THR A 93 -0.26 10.17 22.09
CA THR A 93 1.20 10.15 22.18
C THR A 93 1.82 11.29 21.37
N LYS A 94 2.66 12.13 22.01
CA LYS A 94 3.36 13.25 21.34
C LYS A 94 4.35 12.81 20.24
N LEU A 95 4.83 11.57 20.29
CA LEU A 95 5.85 11.03 19.37
C LEU A 95 5.35 10.85 17.92
N TRP A 96 4.04 10.67 17.73
CA TRP A 96 3.43 10.31 16.43
C TRP A 96 2.64 11.47 15.80
N VAL A 97 2.70 12.66 16.41
CA VAL A 97 1.91 13.82 16.01
C VAL A 97 2.48 14.45 14.73
N GLY A 98 1.63 14.57 13.72
CA GLY A 98 1.78 15.34 12.50
C GLY A 98 1.23 16.76 12.65
N GLN A 99 1.74 17.70 11.86
CA GLN A 99 1.23 19.08 11.85
C GLN A 99 -0.25 19.15 11.43
N TRP A 100 -0.68 18.21 10.57
CA TRP A 100 -2.04 18.15 10.01
C TRP A 100 -2.95 17.16 10.74
N ASP A 101 -2.54 16.59 11.88
CA ASP A 101 -3.31 15.58 12.59
C ASP A 101 -4.67 16.07 13.08
N LYS A 102 -4.81 17.38 13.34
CA LYS A 102 -6.10 18.01 13.69
C LYS A 102 -7.16 17.84 12.59
N VAL A 103 -6.75 17.65 11.35
CA VAL A 103 -7.62 17.48 10.19
C VAL A 103 -7.65 16.02 9.72
N VAL A 104 -6.49 15.34 9.72
CA VAL A 104 -6.39 13.94 9.30
C VAL A 104 -7.17 13.01 10.24
N ILE A 105 -7.05 13.17 11.56
CA ILE A 105 -7.74 12.30 12.53
C ILE A 105 -9.26 12.34 12.35
N PRO A 106 -9.94 13.50 12.36
CA PRO A 106 -11.40 13.53 12.20
C PRO A 106 -11.83 13.06 10.81
N LEU A 107 -11.07 13.35 9.75
CA LEU A 107 -11.40 12.87 8.42
C LEU A 107 -11.29 11.34 8.30
N VAL A 108 -10.23 10.73 8.84
CA VAL A 108 -10.09 9.26 8.85
C VAL A 108 -11.18 8.62 9.72
N ALA A 109 -11.49 9.22 10.87
CA ALA A 109 -12.61 8.76 11.71
C ALA A 109 -13.95 8.84 10.97
N LEU A 110 -14.19 9.93 10.23
CA LEU A 110 -15.38 10.09 9.39
C LEU A 110 -15.42 9.05 8.27
N LEU A 111 -14.30 8.78 7.59
CA LEU A 111 -14.21 7.75 6.54
C LEU A 111 -14.50 6.35 7.10
N VAL A 112 -13.97 6.04 8.27
CA VAL A 112 -14.24 4.79 9.00
C VAL A 112 -15.73 4.71 9.36
N ALA A 113 -16.31 5.78 9.90
CA ALA A 113 -17.73 5.84 10.24
C ALA A 113 -18.64 5.68 9.00
N CYS A 114 -18.30 6.31 7.87
CA CYS A 114 -19.00 6.11 6.61
C CYS A 114 -18.90 4.65 6.14
N THR A 115 -17.72 4.04 6.25
CA THR A 115 -17.52 2.64 5.85
C THR A 115 -18.38 1.71 6.72
N VAL A 116 -18.43 1.93 8.03
CA VAL A 116 -19.31 1.18 8.95
C VAL A 116 -20.78 1.44 8.65
N GLY A 117 -21.18 2.69 8.39
CA GLY A 117 -22.54 3.03 8.00
C GLY A 117 -22.98 2.30 6.72
N TYR A 118 -22.08 2.17 5.75
CA TYR A 118 -22.33 1.44 4.51
C TYR A 118 -22.44 -0.08 4.65
N LEU A 119 -22.03 -0.65 5.79
CA LEU A 119 -22.33 -2.06 6.09
C LEU A 119 -23.83 -2.26 6.37
N PHE A 120 -24.50 -1.28 6.97
CA PHE A 120 -25.92 -1.37 7.32
C PHE A 120 -26.83 -0.78 6.23
N PHE A 121 -26.38 0.27 5.56
CA PHE A 121 -27.14 0.98 4.54
C PHE A 121 -26.34 1.02 3.24
N PRO A 122 -26.73 0.26 2.19
CA PRO A 122 -25.98 0.25 0.95
C PRO A 122 -25.87 1.68 0.38
N PRO A 123 -24.66 2.12 -0.01
CA PRO A 123 -24.46 3.48 -0.47
C PRO A 123 -25.22 3.70 -1.79
N ALA A 124 -26.16 4.65 -1.78
CA ALA A 124 -26.68 5.22 -3.01
C ALA A 124 -25.56 5.95 -3.78
N MET A 125 -25.79 6.28 -5.05
CA MET A 125 -24.81 6.98 -5.90
C MET A 125 -24.26 8.27 -5.26
N LEU A 126 -25.07 8.98 -4.47
CA LEU A 126 -24.62 10.17 -3.73
C LEU A 126 -23.63 9.80 -2.62
N GLY A 127 -23.91 8.72 -1.88
CA GLY A 127 -23.02 8.22 -0.83
C GLY A 127 -21.65 7.84 -1.37
N SER A 128 -21.58 7.18 -2.53
CA SER A 128 -20.30 6.83 -3.14
C SER A 128 -19.50 8.05 -3.61
N VAL A 129 -20.17 9.08 -4.15
CA VAL A 129 -19.52 10.35 -4.51
C VAL A 129 -18.96 11.04 -3.27
N VAL A 130 -19.73 11.15 -2.18
CA VAL A 130 -19.27 11.74 -0.92
C VAL A 130 -18.08 10.98 -0.35
N TYR A 131 -18.12 9.65 -0.37
CA TYR A 131 -17.02 8.81 0.09
C TYR A 131 -15.73 9.05 -0.72
N ASN A 132 -15.83 9.15 -2.04
CA ASN A 132 -14.68 9.42 -2.90
C ASN A 132 -14.09 10.81 -2.67
N ILE A 133 -14.92 11.83 -2.45
CA ILE A 133 -14.48 13.19 -2.12
C ILE A 133 -13.77 13.19 -0.76
N LEU A 134 -14.32 12.49 0.24
CA LEU A 134 -13.68 12.34 1.55
C LEU A 134 -12.33 11.61 1.45
N ALA A 135 -12.27 10.52 0.69
CA ALA A 135 -11.04 9.78 0.44
C ALA A 135 -9.99 10.68 -0.25
N PHE A 136 -10.39 11.43 -1.29
CA PHE A 136 -9.51 12.38 -1.97
C PHE A 136 -8.96 13.44 -1.01
N GLY A 137 -9.82 14.05 -0.19
CA GLY A 137 -9.41 15.04 0.80
C GLY A 137 -8.37 14.48 1.79
N ILE A 138 -8.61 13.27 2.32
CA ILE A 138 -7.66 12.59 3.22
C ILE A 138 -6.31 12.38 2.53
N LEU A 139 -6.31 11.88 1.29
CA LEU A 139 -5.09 11.64 0.54
C LEU A 139 -4.29 12.93 0.30
N VAL A 140 -4.96 14.05 0.03
CA VAL A 140 -4.32 15.37 -0.11
C VAL A 140 -3.62 15.77 1.19
N PHE A 141 -4.31 15.70 2.33
CA PHE A 141 -3.69 16.07 3.62
C PHE A 141 -2.53 15.16 4.00
N LEU A 142 -2.66 13.84 3.74
CA LEU A 142 -1.57 12.90 3.97
C LEU A 142 -0.37 13.15 3.04
N LEU A 143 -0.59 13.55 1.78
CA LEU A 143 0.47 13.93 0.85
C LEU A 143 1.21 15.19 1.32
N VAL A 144 0.47 16.23 1.72
CA VAL A 144 1.04 17.48 2.23
C VAL A 144 1.86 17.22 3.49
N GLU A 145 1.35 16.38 4.40
CA GLU A 145 2.09 15.94 5.58
C GLU A 145 3.35 15.15 5.19
N TYR A 146 3.28 14.25 4.20
CA TYR A 146 4.41 13.47 3.72
C TYR A 146 5.51 14.37 3.14
N TRP A 147 5.14 15.33 2.29
CA TRP A 147 6.06 16.31 1.70
C TRP A 147 6.67 17.23 2.74
N GLY A 148 5.90 17.66 3.74
CA GLY A 148 6.43 18.44 4.87
C GLY A 148 7.44 17.64 5.71
N THR A 149 7.23 16.33 5.83
CA THR A 149 8.02 15.44 6.68
C THR A 149 9.30 14.94 6.01
N HIS A 150 9.23 14.53 4.73
CA HIS A 150 10.37 13.96 4.01
C HIS A 150 11.04 15.02 3.13
N ARG A 151 12.35 15.24 3.30
CA ARG A 151 13.13 16.20 2.49
C ARG A 151 13.67 15.61 1.18
N LEU A 152 13.75 14.29 1.06
CA LEU A 152 14.32 13.64 -0.13
C LEU A 152 13.36 13.76 -1.32
N TRP A 153 13.87 14.28 -2.44
CA TRP A 153 13.10 14.43 -3.67
C TRP A 153 12.57 13.12 -4.23
N SER A 154 13.35 12.04 -4.17
CA SER A 154 12.92 10.71 -4.66
C SER A 154 11.69 10.19 -3.92
N GLN A 155 11.64 10.38 -2.60
CA GLN A 155 10.50 10.02 -1.75
C GLN A 155 9.27 10.86 -2.06
N ARG A 156 9.45 12.18 -2.24
CA ARG A 156 8.36 13.10 -2.59
C ARG A 156 7.76 12.79 -3.95
N LEU A 157 8.62 12.53 -4.95
CA LEU A 157 8.19 12.16 -6.29
C LEU A 157 7.45 10.82 -6.27
N MET A 158 7.96 9.82 -5.55
CA MET A 158 7.30 8.51 -5.39
C MET A 158 5.86 8.67 -4.86
N VAL A 159 5.66 9.32 -3.71
CA VAL A 159 4.32 9.51 -3.14
C VAL A 159 3.46 10.42 -4.03
N GLY A 160 4.06 11.44 -4.65
CA GLY A 160 3.36 12.31 -5.60
C GLY A 160 2.83 11.55 -6.82
N THR A 161 3.65 10.70 -7.44
CA THR A 161 3.23 9.86 -8.57
C THR A 161 2.19 8.82 -8.16
N PHE A 162 2.31 8.25 -6.96
CA PHE A 162 1.32 7.33 -6.42
C PHE A 162 -0.03 8.00 -6.20
N PHE A 163 -0.01 9.19 -5.57
CA PHE A 163 -1.19 10.01 -5.34
C PHE A 163 -1.86 10.35 -6.67
N LEU A 164 -1.11 10.91 -7.63
CA LEU A 164 -1.65 11.24 -8.95
C LEU A 164 -2.24 10.01 -9.66
N GLY A 165 -1.60 8.85 -9.53
CA GLY A 165 -2.13 7.57 -9.99
C GLY A 165 -3.53 7.29 -9.44
N ILE A 166 -3.65 7.21 -8.11
CA ILE A 166 -4.93 6.97 -7.42
C ILE A 166 -5.98 8.02 -7.76
N THR A 167 -5.59 9.29 -7.87
CA THR A 167 -6.54 10.35 -8.23
C THR A 167 -7.13 10.14 -9.62
N GLY A 168 -6.40 9.52 -10.55
CA GLY A 168 -6.95 9.14 -11.86
C GLY A 168 -8.10 8.13 -11.75
N TRP A 169 -7.97 7.14 -10.85
CA TRP A 169 -9.05 6.19 -10.57
C TRP A 169 -10.22 6.84 -9.83
N LEU A 170 -9.94 7.64 -8.79
CA LEU A 170 -10.98 8.36 -8.05
C LEU A 170 -11.76 9.32 -8.97
N TYR A 171 -11.08 9.98 -9.91
CA TYR A 171 -11.72 10.79 -10.95
C TYR A 171 -12.63 9.95 -11.84
N TYR A 172 -12.13 8.81 -12.35
CA TYR A 172 -12.92 7.88 -13.15
C TYR A 172 -14.21 7.47 -12.43
N GLN A 173 -14.08 7.02 -11.18
CA GLN A 173 -15.22 6.55 -10.39
C GLN A 173 -16.18 7.69 -10.05
N THR A 174 -15.67 8.86 -9.65
CA THR A 174 -16.50 9.99 -9.25
C THR A 174 -17.27 10.58 -10.42
N MET A 175 -16.62 10.78 -11.57
CA MET A 175 -17.28 11.30 -12.77
C MET A 175 -18.32 10.32 -13.31
N SER A 176 -17.97 9.03 -13.42
CA SER A 176 -18.91 8.00 -13.90
C SER A 176 -20.15 7.91 -13.00
N THR A 177 -19.97 7.98 -11.68
CA THR A 177 -21.08 7.90 -10.74
C THR A 177 -21.91 9.19 -10.71
N SER A 178 -21.27 10.35 -10.90
CA SER A 178 -21.95 11.65 -10.95
C SER A 178 -22.78 11.81 -12.22
N TYR A 179 -22.28 11.36 -13.37
CA TYR A 179 -23.04 11.35 -14.62
C TYR A 179 -24.25 10.42 -14.54
N GLY A 180 -24.07 9.24 -13.93
CA GLY A 180 -25.19 8.34 -13.62
C GLY A 180 -26.22 8.98 -12.69
N LEU A 181 -25.79 9.74 -11.67
CA LEU A 181 -26.67 10.45 -10.76
C LEU A 181 -27.46 11.58 -11.45
N LEU A 182 -26.83 12.28 -12.39
CA LEU A 182 -27.45 13.36 -13.16
C LEU A 182 -28.26 12.86 -14.37
N ASN A 183 -28.33 11.54 -14.59
CA ASN A 183 -28.94 10.90 -15.78
C ASN A 183 -28.41 11.48 -17.11
N ILE A 184 -27.14 11.89 -17.14
CA ILE A 184 -26.48 12.34 -18.36
C ILE A 184 -26.01 11.09 -19.09
N LEU A 185 -26.57 10.83 -20.28
CA LEU A 185 -26.25 9.66 -21.10
C LEU A 185 -24.95 9.79 -21.88
N ASP A 186 -24.37 10.99 -21.92
CA ASP A 186 -23.09 11.23 -22.56
C ASP A 186 -21.94 10.62 -21.77
N VAL A 187 -20.93 10.12 -22.49
CA VAL A 187 -19.71 9.60 -21.85
C VAL A 187 -18.94 10.77 -21.25
N PRO A 188 -18.58 10.73 -19.96
CA PRO A 188 -17.86 11.83 -19.34
C PRO A 188 -16.50 12.05 -20.03
N PRO A 189 -16.14 13.32 -20.36
CA PRO A 189 -14.97 13.62 -21.15
C PRO A 189 -13.68 13.27 -20.40
N LEU A 190 -12.66 12.80 -21.14
CA LEU A 190 -11.30 12.50 -20.65
C LEU A 190 -11.19 11.38 -19.59
N VAL A 191 -12.29 10.77 -19.17
CA VAL A 191 -12.30 9.78 -18.08
C VAL A 191 -11.41 8.57 -18.36
N HIS A 192 -11.44 8.04 -19.58
CA HIS A 192 -10.60 6.90 -19.96
C HIS A 192 -9.13 7.27 -20.12
N GLU A 193 -8.83 8.48 -20.60
CA GLU A 193 -7.45 8.95 -20.79
C GLU A 193 -6.76 9.23 -19.47
N VAL A 194 -7.48 9.90 -18.55
CA VAL A 194 -7.02 10.16 -17.18
C VAL A 194 -6.80 8.84 -16.42
N ASN A 195 -7.67 7.85 -16.61
CA ASN A 195 -7.49 6.52 -16.02
C ASN A 195 -6.21 5.83 -16.55
N ARG A 196 -5.98 5.86 -17.87
CA ARG A 196 -4.76 5.31 -18.48
C ARG A 196 -3.49 6.00 -17.97
N LEU A 197 -3.53 7.32 -17.86
CA LEU A 197 -2.42 8.11 -17.30
C LEU A 197 -2.19 7.75 -15.83
N GLY A 198 -3.26 7.62 -15.05
CA GLY A 198 -3.20 7.22 -13.64
C GLY A 198 -2.55 5.84 -13.46
N GLU A 199 -2.91 4.87 -14.29
CA GLU A 199 -2.28 3.56 -14.33
C GLU A 199 -0.78 3.63 -14.65
N ALA A 200 -0.39 4.43 -15.65
CA ALA A 200 1.02 4.64 -15.98
C ALA A 200 1.81 5.26 -14.82
N LEU A 201 1.21 6.21 -14.10
CA LEU A 201 1.81 6.82 -12.91
C LEU A 201 1.96 5.85 -11.74
N MET A 202 1.05 4.88 -11.59
CA MET A 202 1.19 3.81 -10.59
C MET A 202 2.38 2.92 -10.88
N VAL A 203 2.56 2.51 -12.14
CA VAL A 203 3.73 1.71 -12.56
C VAL A 203 5.02 2.50 -12.37
N LEU A 204 5.03 3.78 -12.74
CA LEU A 204 6.16 4.68 -12.50
C LEU A 204 6.47 4.79 -11.00
N SER A 205 5.44 4.94 -10.17
CA SER A 205 5.59 4.98 -8.71
C SER A 205 6.27 3.72 -8.18
N SER A 206 5.92 2.52 -8.68
CA SER A 206 6.57 1.27 -8.28
C SER A 206 8.07 1.23 -8.59
N ILE A 207 8.50 1.84 -9.70
CA ILE A 207 9.91 2.00 -10.04
C ILE A 207 10.57 3.04 -9.11
N LEU A 208 9.88 4.15 -8.83
CA LEU A 208 10.37 5.19 -7.93
C LEU A 208 10.50 4.70 -6.48
N VAL A 209 9.69 3.72 -6.05
CA VAL A 209 9.84 3.05 -4.74
C VAL A 209 11.25 2.45 -4.60
N PHE A 210 11.73 1.78 -5.64
CA PHE A 210 13.09 1.22 -5.66
C PHE A 210 14.16 2.31 -5.60
N TRP A 211 13.95 3.45 -6.26
CA TRP A 211 14.87 4.58 -6.16
C TRP A 211 14.85 5.26 -4.78
N ALA A 212 13.67 5.42 -4.19
CA ALA A 212 13.46 6.11 -2.92
C ALA A 212 13.90 5.29 -1.69
N TYR A 213 13.66 3.98 -1.70
CA TYR A 213 13.89 3.10 -0.55
C TYR A 213 14.78 1.89 -0.85
N GLY A 214 15.02 1.54 -2.12
CA GLY A 214 15.82 0.38 -2.51
C GLY A 214 17.30 0.50 -2.14
N SER A 215 17.80 1.69 -1.80
CA SER A 215 19.22 1.91 -1.46
C SER A 215 20.16 1.32 -2.52
N THR A 216 19.84 1.55 -3.80
CA THR A 216 20.80 1.45 -4.88
C THR A 216 21.42 2.81 -5.08
N SER A 217 22.23 3.24 -4.11
CA SER A 217 23.35 4.04 -4.57
C SER A 217 24.25 3.06 -5.33
N PHE A 218 24.30 3.22 -6.65
CA PHE A 218 25.34 2.61 -7.50
C PHE A 218 26.76 2.95 -7.00
N VAL A 219 26.84 3.90 -6.04
CA VAL A 219 28.01 4.47 -5.38
C VAL A 219 28.11 4.04 -3.89
N THR A 220 27.42 2.97 -3.43
CA THR A 220 27.68 2.43 -2.07
C THR A 220 28.96 1.59 -2.04
N LYS A 221 29.76 1.69 -0.96
CA LYS A 221 30.96 0.86 -0.73
C LYS A 221 30.66 -0.61 -0.39
N ASN A 222 29.39 -1.00 -0.18
CA ASN A 222 29.04 -2.35 0.27
C ASN A 222 28.88 -3.32 -0.92
N LYS A 223 29.86 -4.21 -1.10
CA LYS A 223 29.93 -5.16 -2.23
C LYS A 223 28.71 -6.09 -2.34
N SER A 224 28.10 -6.50 -1.23
CA SER A 224 26.96 -7.43 -1.24
C SER A 224 25.67 -6.75 -1.72
N GLN A 225 25.38 -5.54 -1.23
CA GLN A 225 24.21 -4.77 -1.68
C GLN A 225 24.34 -4.32 -3.14
N ARG A 226 25.56 -3.97 -3.59
CA ARG A 226 25.83 -3.68 -5.00
C ARG A 226 25.60 -4.91 -5.87
N LYS A 227 26.09 -6.09 -5.49
CA LYS A 227 25.90 -7.33 -6.25
C LYS A 227 24.42 -7.68 -6.38
N TRP A 228 23.64 -7.60 -5.31
CA TRP A 228 22.19 -7.84 -5.35
C TRP A 228 21.43 -6.81 -6.21
N GLY A 229 21.75 -5.53 -6.10
CA GLY A 229 21.16 -4.49 -6.95
C GLY A 229 21.52 -4.66 -8.44
N LEU A 230 22.75 -5.08 -8.74
CA LEU A 230 23.20 -5.37 -10.10
C LEU A 230 22.54 -6.63 -10.66
N THR A 231 22.43 -7.70 -9.87
CA THR A 231 21.73 -8.91 -10.28
C THR A 231 20.26 -8.62 -10.58
N LEU A 232 19.60 -7.75 -9.79
CA LEU A 232 18.22 -7.34 -10.04
C LEU A 232 18.07 -6.41 -11.25
N LEU A 233 19.04 -5.53 -11.49
CA LEU A 233 19.01 -4.68 -12.67
C LEU A 233 19.28 -5.49 -13.94
N ILE A 234 20.17 -6.49 -13.87
CA ILE A 234 20.44 -7.41 -14.97
C ILE A 234 19.29 -8.39 -15.17
N SER A 235 18.72 -8.97 -14.11
CA SER A 235 17.62 -9.92 -14.23
C SER A 235 16.31 -9.21 -14.59
N GLY A 236 15.97 -8.12 -13.89
CA GLY A 236 14.81 -7.30 -14.17
C GLY A 236 14.93 -6.57 -15.50
N GLY A 237 16.09 -5.98 -15.81
CA GLY A 237 16.38 -5.36 -17.11
C GLY A 237 16.46 -6.38 -18.24
N GLY A 238 16.96 -7.58 -17.99
CA GLY A 238 16.99 -8.69 -18.95
C GLY A 238 15.59 -9.23 -19.25
N VAL A 239 14.77 -9.48 -18.23
CA VAL A 239 13.36 -9.86 -18.40
C VAL A 239 12.58 -8.71 -19.09
N PHE A 240 12.83 -7.46 -18.71
CA PHE A 240 12.23 -6.29 -19.34
C PHE A 240 12.61 -6.18 -20.83
N LEU A 241 13.89 -6.29 -21.17
CA LEU A 241 14.37 -6.25 -22.56
C LEU A 241 13.85 -7.43 -23.37
N LEU A 242 13.79 -8.62 -22.78
CA LEU A 242 13.26 -9.82 -23.43
C LEU A 242 11.76 -9.68 -23.71
N LEU A 243 10.98 -9.16 -22.75
CA LEU A 243 9.56 -8.88 -22.92
C LEU A 243 9.31 -7.74 -23.91
N LEU A 244 10.13 -6.68 -23.90
CA LEU A 244 10.02 -5.57 -24.86
C LEU A 244 10.42 -6.02 -26.27
N PHE A 245 11.43 -6.88 -26.39
CA PHE A 245 11.79 -7.53 -27.66
C PHE A 245 10.65 -8.41 -28.18
N MET A 246 10.05 -9.20 -27.30
CA MET A 246 8.91 -10.07 -27.60
C MET A 246 7.62 -9.32 -27.99
N ASP A 247 7.36 -8.15 -27.41
CA ASP A 247 6.13 -7.37 -27.64
C ASP A 247 6.29 -6.36 -28.80
N TYR A 248 7.40 -5.60 -28.83
CA TYR A 248 7.60 -4.52 -29.81
C TYR A 248 8.44 -4.97 -31.02
N PHE A 249 9.61 -5.57 -30.81
CA PHE A 249 10.50 -5.93 -31.93
C PHE A 249 10.01 -7.15 -32.72
N LEU A 250 9.32 -8.08 -32.06
CA LEU A 250 8.70 -9.23 -32.73
C LEU A 250 7.51 -8.83 -33.60
N SER A 251 6.81 -7.74 -33.25
CA SER A 251 5.74 -7.18 -34.09
C SER A 251 6.27 -6.65 -35.43
N LEU A 252 7.52 -6.19 -35.48
CA LEU A 252 8.20 -5.72 -36.68
C LEU A 252 8.70 -6.87 -37.57
N TRP A 253 8.92 -8.06 -37.00
CA TRP A 253 9.49 -9.22 -37.70
C TRP A 253 8.42 -10.20 -38.20
N SER A 254 7.45 -10.55 -37.35
CA SER A 254 6.35 -11.43 -37.72
C SER A 254 5.11 -11.19 -36.82
N PRO A 255 4.05 -10.55 -37.35
CA PRO A 255 2.91 -10.14 -36.55
C PRO A 255 2.10 -11.32 -35.96
N ALA A 256 2.14 -12.49 -36.60
CA ALA A 256 1.44 -13.69 -36.13
C ALA A 256 2.05 -14.27 -34.84
N THR A 257 3.38 -14.39 -34.76
CA THR A 257 4.07 -14.89 -33.57
C THR A 257 4.03 -13.88 -32.42
N ALA A 258 4.09 -12.59 -32.72
CA ALA A 258 3.89 -11.53 -31.72
C ALA A 258 2.50 -11.64 -31.07
N LEU A 259 1.47 -11.95 -31.86
CA LEU A 259 0.10 -12.10 -31.38
C LEU A 259 -0.08 -13.36 -30.50
N GLU A 260 0.60 -14.46 -30.80
CA GLU A 260 0.61 -15.65 -29.94
C GLU A 260 1.36 -15.42 -28.63
N VAL A 261 2.51 -14.74 -28.68
CA VAL A 261 3.27 -14.36 -27.47
C VAL A 261 2.48 -13.38 -26.62
N ARG A 262 1.75 -12.44 -27.23
CA ARG A 262 0.87 -11.50 -26.52
C ARG A 262 -0.28 -12.22 -25.84
N LYS A 263 -0.91 -13.19 -26.49
CA LYS A 263 -1.92 -14.09 -25.89
C LYS A 263 -1.36 -14.91 -24.73
N ALA A 264 -0.11 -15.41 -24.84
CA ALA A 264 0.54 -16.09 -23.73
C ALA A 264 0.85 -15.13 -22.55
N GLY A 265 1.25 -13.89 -22.86
CA GLY A 265 1.47 -12.81 -21.90
C GLY A 265 0.19 -12.33 -21.21
N GLU A 266 -0.94 -12.28 -21.91
CA GLU A 266 -2.28 -12.04 -21.34
C GLU A 266 -2.62 -13.06 -20.24
N GLY A 267 -2.16 -14.31 -20.41
CA GLY A 267 -2.30 -15.38 -19.42
C GLY A 267 -1.55 -15.14 -18.10
N ILE A 268 -0.52 -14.28 -18.07
CA ILE A 268 0.15 -13.81 -16.84
C ILE A 268 -0.39 -12.43 -16.44
N GLY A 269 -0.77 -11.62 -17.43
CA GLY A 269 -1.34 -10.31 -17.24
C GLY A 269 -2.62 -10.32 -16.40
N TRP A 270 -3.42 -11.37 -16.51
CA TRP A 270 -4.61 -11.54 -15.69
C TRP A 270 -4.37 -11.31 -14.17
N ILE A 271 -3.16 -11.56 -13.64
CA ILE A 271 -2.81 -11.27 -12.23
C ILE A 271 -2.90 -9.78 -11.91
N PHE A 272 -2.38 -8.93 -12.79
CA PHE A 272 -2.35 -7.48 -12.61
C PHE A 272 -3.71 -6.85 -12.91
N GLN A 273 -4.41 -7.34 -13.92
CA GLN A 273 -5.75 -6.85 -14.26
C GLN A 273 -6.79 -7.26 -13.22
N MET A 274 -6.75 -8.51 -12.74
CA MET A 274 -7.75 -9.03 -11.81
C MET A 274 -7.40 -8.76 -10.34
N GLY A 275 -6.12 -8.80 -9.97
CA GLY A 275 -5.67 -8.56 -8.60
C GLY A 275 -5.61 -7.09 -8.23
N MET A 276 -5.07 -6.25 -9.14
CA MET A 276 -4.83 -4.83 -8.89
C MET A 276 -5.74 -3.88 -9.67
N GLY A 277 -6.49 -4.38 -10.66
CA GLY A 277 -7.40 -3.55 -11.45
C GLY A 277 -6.73 -2.77 -12.58
N TYR A 278 -5.56 -3.20 -13.05
CA TYR A 278 -4.88 -2.58 -14.19
C TYR A 278 -5.57 -2.90 -15.53
N THR A 279 -5.61 -1.94 -16.44
CA THR A 279 -6.23 -2.08 -17.76
C THR A 279 -5.23 -2.45 -18.86
N PHE A 280 -3.95 -2.61 -18.53
CA PHE A 280 -2.87 -2.94 -19.48
C PHE A 280 -2.70 -1.95 -20.61
N TYR A 281 -2.73 -0.67 -20.26
CA TYR A 281 -2.42 0.37 -21.23
C TYR A 281 -0.94 0.35 -21.68
N LEU A 282 -0.02 0.03 -20.77
CA LEU A 282 1.41 -0.06 -21.09
C LEU A 282 1.80 -1.46 -21.60
N PRO A 283 2.96 -1.60 -22.27
CA PRO A 283 3.54 -2.91 -22.54
C PRO A 283 3.72 -3.72 -21.26
N PHE A 284 3.39 -5.02 -21.30
CA PHE A 284 3.41 -5.91 -20.14
C PHE A 284 4.74 -5.89 -19.37
N ALA A 285 5.85 -5.71 -20.09
CA ALA A 285 7.19 -5.57 -19.54
C ALA A 285 7.30 -4.50 -18.43
N PHE A 286 6.63 -3.35 -18.59
CA PHE A 286 6.70 -2.27 -17.61
C PHE A 286 6.03 -2.64 -16.29
N TYR A 287 4.92 -3.39 -16.33
CA TYR A 287 4.24 -3.86 -15.11
C TYR A 287 5.11 -4.87 -14.36
N VAL A 288 5.75 -5.80 -15.07
CA VAL A 288 6.66 -6.78 -14.47
C VAL A 288 7.88 -6.09 -13.86
N ALA A 289 8.45 -5.10 -14.55
CA ALA A 289 9.57 -4.30 -14.04
C ALA A 289 9.16 -3.50 -12.78
N GLY A 290 8.01 -2.84 -12.81
CA GLY A 290 7.46 -2.13 -11.64
C GLY A 290 7.23 -3.08 -10.47
N PHE A 291 6.62 -4.23 -10.71
CA PHE A 291 6.34 -5.24 -9.68
C PHE A 291 7.60 -5.79 -9.02
N THR A 292 8.60 -6.16 -9.82
CA THR A 292 9.86 -6.70 -9.30
C THR A 292 10.62 -5.66 -8.48
N CYS A 293 10.69 -4.42 -8.95
CA CYS A 293 11.27 -3.29 -8.22
C CYS A 293 10.56 -3.05 -6.88
N TRP A 294 9.23 -3.07 -6.90
CA TRP A 294 8.41 -2.87 -5.71
C TRP A 294 8.55 -4.04 -4.71
N ALA A 295 8.40 -5.28 -5.18
CA ALA A 295 8.41 -6.47 -4.33
C ALA A 295 9.74 -6.62 -3.59
N TYR A 296 10.85 -6.40 -4.29
CA TYR A 296 12.17 -6.36 -3.65
C TYR A 296 12.23 -5.32 -2.53
N THR A 297 11.80 -4.09 -2.83
CA THR A 297 11.89 -2.99 -1.86
C THR A 297 11.02 -3.24 -0.64
N VAL A 298 9.80 -3.74 -0.82
CA VAL A 298 8.89 -4.07 0.28
C VAL A 298 9.43 -5.22 1.12
N ILE A 299 9.84 -6.34 0.51
CA ILE A 299 10.41 -7.47 1.24
C ILE A 299 11.62 -7.01 2.06
N LYS A 300 12.53 -6.25 1.46
CA LYS A 300 13.69 -5.69 2.15
C LYS A 300 13.28 -4.81 3.34
N LEU A 301 12.34 -3.90 3.16
CA LEU A 301 11.89 -2.99 4.22
C LEU A 301 11.16 -3.72 5.35
N VAL A 302 10.34 -4.72 5.03
CA VAL A 302 9.64 -5.58 6.00
C VAL A 302 10.64 -6.42 6.80
N LEU A 303 11.64 -7.02 6.14
CA LEU A 303 12.72 -7.75 6.82
C LEU A 303 13.54 -6.87 7.77
N ILE A 304 13.76 -5.60 7.42
CA ILE A 304 14.42 -4.60 8.28
C ILE A 304 13.49 -4.12 9.43
N GLY A 305 12.20 -4.44 9.37
CA GLY A 305 11.20 -3.98 10.35
C GLY A 305 10.90 -2.49 10.24
N ARG A 306 10.94 -1.91 9.03
CA ARG A 306 10.62 -0.50 8.79
C ARG A 306 9.15 -0.32 8.47
N LEU A 307 8.51 0.68 9.10
CA LEU A 307 7.08 0.99 8.91
C LEU A 307 6.71 1.29 7.46
N ALA A 308 7.62 1.97 6.73
CA ALA A 308 7.45 2.20 5.30
C ALA A 308 7.27 0.92 4.46
N GLY A 309 7.88 -0.21 4.87
CA GLY A 309 7.71 -1.49 4.18
C GLY A 309 6.29 -2.01 4.27
N TYR A 310 5.69 -1.95 5.47
CA TYR A 310 4.29 -2.32 5.67
C TYR A 310 3.36 -1.37 4.92
N GLY A 311 3.63 -0.06 4.96
CA GLY A 311 2.81 0.92 4.25
C GLY A 311 2.81 0.73 2.73
N LEU A 312 3.99 0.61 2.13
CA LEU A 312 4.13 0.33 0.69
C LEU A 312 3.54 -1.04 0.31
N GLY A 313 3.67 -2.02 1.20
CA GLY A 313 3.00 -3.33 1.15
C GLY A 313 1.50 -3.20 0.92
N LEU A 314 0.83 -2.55 1.87
CA LEU A 314 -0.63 -2.38 1.89
C LEU A 314 -1.13 -1.56 0.70
N MET A 315 -0.45 -0.47 0.37
CA MET A 315 -0.81 0.41 -0.75
C MET A 315 -0.82 -0.33 -2.09
N PHE A 316 0.11 -1.26 -2.31
CA PHE A 316 0.15 -2.05 -3.52
C PHE A 316 -0.88 -3.19 -3.53
N MET A 317 -1.05 -3.89 -2.41
CA MET A 317 -2.06 -4.96 -2.29
C MET A 317 -3.50 -4.41 -2.40
N ALA A 318 -3.72 -3.15 -2.00
CA ALA A 318 -4.98 -2.47 -2.26
C ALA A 318 -5.26 -2.34 -3.77
N GLY A 319 -4.22 -2.21 -4.59
CA GLY A 319 -4.31 -2.09 -6.04
C GLY A 319 -4.65 -0.68 -6.52
N TYR A 320 -4.88 -0.56 -7.82
CA TYR A 320 -5.29 0.66 -8.50
C TYR A 320 -6.81 0.89 -8.42
N ALA A 321 -7.59 -0.17 -8.60
CA ALA A 321 -9.05 -0.10 -8.59
C ALA A 321 -9.61 -0.07 -7.15
N LEU A 322 -9.50 1.07 -6.50
CA LEU A 322 -10.04 1.29 -5.16
C LEU A 322 -11.57 1.21 -5.18
N GLN A 323 -12.12 0.31 -4.39
CA GLN A 323 -13.56 0.21 -4.18
C GLN A 323 -13.96 0.86 -2.86
N LEU A 324 -15.27 1.09 -2.67
CA LEU A 324 -15.90 1.58 -1.43
C LEU A 324 -15.77 0.53 -0.31
N SER A 325 -14.56 0.28 0.19
CA SER A 325 -14.29 -0.87 1.04
C SER A 325 -12.99 -0.74 1.84
N HIS A 326 -12.51 -1.88 2.34
CA HIS A 326 -11.23 -2.01 3.04
C HIS A 326 -10.01 -1.58 2.20
N LEU A 327 -10.12 -1.47 0.87
CA LEU A 327 -9.00 -1.12 0.00
C LEU A 327 -8.56 0.33 0.12
N THR A 328 -9.50 1.27 0.14
CA THR A 328 -9.21 2.68 0.41
C THR A 328 -8.62 2.83 1.82
N LEU A 329 -9.15 2.09 2.80
CA LEU A 329 -8.62 2.09 4.16
C LEU A 329 -7.19 1.53 4.22
N MET A 330 -6.85 0.51 3.43
CA MET A 330 -5.46 0.00 3.32
C MET A 330 -4.51 1.05 2.75
N VAL A 331 -4.93 1.82 1.73
CA VAL A 331 -4.13 2.92 1.19
C VAL A 331 -3.94 4.02 2.22
N VAL A 332 -5.02 4.44 2.88
CA VAL A 332 -4.97 5.48 3.93
C VAL A 332 -4.04 5.04 5.05
N LEU A 333 -4.20 3.80 5.55
CA LEU A 333 -3.31 3.22 6.55
C LEU A 333 -1.86 3.20 6.06
N GLY A 334 -1.62 2.77 4.81
CA GLY A 334 -0.27 2.71 4.26
C GLY A 334 0.42 4.07 4.17
N LEU A 335 -0.31 5.12 3.76
CA LEU A 335 0.19 6.49 3.76
C LEU A 335 0.42 7.05 5.17
N MET A 336 -0.45 6.73 6.13
CA MET A 336 -0.23 7.10 7.53
C MET A 336 1.06 6.46 8.08
N LEU A 337 1.29 5.17 7.78
CA LEU A 337 2.53 4.47 8.17
C LEU A 337 3.77 5.09 7.53
N LEU A 338 3.65 5.56 6.28
CA LEU A 338 4.72 6.30 5.59
C LEU A 338 4.98 7.67 6.25
N ASN A 339 3.96 8.41 6.66
CA ASN A 339 4.11 9.69 7.37
C ASN A 339 4.77 9.54 8.74
N ILE A 340 4.55 8.40 9.40
CA ILE A 340 5.13 8.07 10.70
C ILE A 340 6.61 7.65 10.57
N ASP A 341 7.09 7.26 9.37
CA ASP A 341 8.46 6.79 9.11
C ASP A 341 9.53 7.91 9.16
N LYS A 342 9.46 8.79 10.16
CA LYS A 342 10.32 9.96 10.36
C LYS A 342 11.80 9.61 10.65
N ARG A 343 12.12 8.40 11.14
CA ARG A 343 13.45 8.08 11.73
C ARG A 343 14.01 6.66 11.54
N GLY A 344 13.43 5.85 10.65
CA GLY A 344 13.91 4.49 10.40
C GLY A 344 13.33 3.44 11.35
N SER A 345 13.77 2.19 11.20
CA SER A 345 13.08 0.96 11.63
C SER A 345 12.51 0.95 13.05
N LEU A 346 11.46 0.14 13.27
CA LEU A 346 10.84 -0.11 14.57
C LEU A 346 11.88 -0.44 15.67
N GLY A 347 12.99 -1.08 15.30
CA GLY A 347 14.11 -1.38 16.21
C GLY A 347 14.91 -0.15 16.69
N ARG A 348 14.96 0.95 15.93
CA ARG A 348 15.58 2.21 16.38
C ARG A 348 14.66 3.04 17.26
N LEU A 349 13.34 2.95 17.07
CA LEU A 349 12.38 3.50 18.04
C LEU A 349 12.53 2.78 19.39
N ARG A 350 12.72 1.45 19.39
CA ARG A 350 13.02 0.65 20.58
C ARG A 350 14.32 1.06 21.29
N LYS A 351 15.40 1.34 20.54
CA LYS A 351 16.68 1.78 21.12
C LYS A 351 16.66 3.21 21.63
N LYS A 352 15.99 4.13 20.93
CA LYS A 352 15.95 5.54 21.34
C LYS A 352 15.16 5.78 22.62
N ILE A 353 14.23 4.88 22.95
CA ILE A 353 13.51 4.88 24.24
C ILE A 353 14.37 4.31 25.37
N HIS A 354 15.33 3.42 25.08
CA HIS A 354 16.28 2.91 26.08
C HIS A 354 17.52 3.79 26.28
N ASP A 355 17.81 4.70 25.36
CA ASP A 355 18.98 5.60 25.40
C ASP A 355 18.61 7.03 25.87
N GLU A 356 17.55 7.23 26.67
CA GLU A 356 17.52 8.42 27.52
C GLU A 356 18.61 8.26 28.60
N PRO A 357 19.60 9.17 28.69
CA PRO A 357 20.60 9.07 29.72
C PRO A 357 19.94 9.37 31.07
N LEU A 358 19.74 8.31 31.87
CA LEU A 358 19.69 8.41 33.33
C LEU A 358 21.06 8.90 33.82
N TYR A 359 21.33 10.19 33.62
CA TYR A 359 22.38 10.91 34.31
C TYR A 359 21.73 12.11 34.99
N GLN A 360 21.10 11.85 36.14
CA GLN A 360 20.96 12.89 37.14
C GLN A 360 22.36 13.11 37.71
N PRO A 361 22.98 14.30 37.56
CA PRO A 361 24.14 14.61 38.36
C PRO A 361 23.72 14.57 39.82
N ILE A 362 24.25 13.60 40.55
CA ILE A 362 24.25 13.55 42.01
C ILE A 362 24.79 14.91 42.46
N ARG A 363 23.92 15.78 42.99
CA ARG A 363 24.39 16.94 43.74
C ARG A 363 25.15 16.38 44.94
N PRO A 364 26.42 16.71 45.16
CA PRO A 364 27.09 16.32 46.39
C PRO A 364 26.35 17.00 47.54
N VAL A 365 25.71 16.17 48.36
CA VAL A 365 25.29 16.51 49.71
C VAL A 365 26.59 16.66 50.51
N TYR A 366 27.09 17.88 50.65
CA TYR A 366 28.04 18.18 51.71
C TYR A 366 27.25 18.21 53.01
N GLY A 367 27.43 17.17 53.82
CA GLY A 367 26.99 17.11 55.20
C GLY A 367 27.81 18.06 56.07
N GLU A 368 27.06 18.82 56.86
CA GLU A 368 27.28 19.24 58.26
C GLU A 368 28.68 19.13 58.88
N GLN A 369 29.11 20.23 59.51
CA GLN A 369 29.47 20.24 60.94
C GLN A 369 29.50 21.67 61.49
N THR A 370 28.59 21.95 62.42
CA THR A 370 28.71 22.97 63.49
C THR A 370 29.86 22.59 64.44
N PRO A 371 30.47 23.52 65.19
CA PRO A 371 29.81 24.19 66.33
C PRO A 371 29.51 25.67 66.11
#